data_AF-A0A5B0SL64-F1
#
_entry.id   AF-A0A5B0SL64-F1
#
_cell.length_a   1.000
_cell.length_b   1.000
_cell.length_c   1.000
_cell.angle_alpha   90.00
_cell.angle_beta   90.00
_cell.angle_gamma   90.00
#
_symmetry.space_group_name_H-M   'P 1'
#
loop_
_entity.id
_entity.type
_entity.pdbx_description
1 polymer ?
#
loop_
_entity_poly.entity_id
_entity_poly.type
_entity_poly.pdbx_seq_one_letter_code
_entity_poly.pdbx_strand_id
1 'polypeptide(L)'
;MTLLEMEPDKPKAPKRLEGPALMEHITTRLVELYKDHPKDLQVEAVLSLVRGGHTFVHAGTGFGKTRISEMYFGLFDRKVVVLVLVPLDSLGDDQVREKKLVNITAINLNKMTLNRALLLKIKQGKFSFVYLVSPTPSQ
;
A
#
# COMPACT_ATOMS: atom_id res chain seq x y z
N MET A 1 -8.81 -20.27 -19.53
CA MET A 1 -8.68 -18.86 -19.14
C MET A 1 -7.23 -18.51 -19.02
N THR A 2 -6.76 -17.58 -19.83
CA THR A 2 -5.41 -17.04 -19.70
C THR A 2 -5.36 -16.14 -18.46
N LEU A 3 -4.26 -16.16 -17.70
CA LEU A 3 -3.99 -15.28 -16.53
C LEU A 3 -4.17 -13.77 -16.80
N LEU A 4 -4.32 -13.37 -18.07
CA LEU A 4 -4.60 -12.02 -18.53
C LEU A 4 -6.08 -11.63 -18.43
N GLU A 5 -7.00 -12.59 -18.45
CA GLU A 5 -8.47 -12.38 -18.47
C GLU A 5 -9.11 -12.40 -17.07
N MET A 6 -8.31 -12.64 -16.02
CA MET A 6 -8.80 -12.55 -14.65
C MET A 6 -8.86 -11.07 -14.25
N GLU A 7 -10.07 -10.54 -14.08
CA GLU A 7 -10.26 -9.26 -13.40
C GLU A 7 -9.72 -9.36 -11.98
N PRO A 8 -8.96 -8.36 -11.50
CA PRO A 8 -8.48 -8.36 -10.12
C PRO A 8 -9.69 -8.22 -9.17
N ASP A 9 -9.96 -9.27 -8.38
CA ASP A 9 -10.92 -9.19 -7.28
C ASP A 9 -10.50 -8.07 -6.33
N LYS A 10 -11.32 -7.01 -6.23
CA LYS A 10 -11.04 -5.90 -5.33
C LYS A 10 -11.05 -6.45 -3.90
N PRO A 11 -9.96 -6.30 -3.14
CA PRO A 11 -9.95 -6.87 -1.81
C PRO A 11 -11.03 -6.21 -0.95
N LYS A 12 -12.10 -6.96 -0.62
CA LYS A 12 -12.94 -6.65 0.55
C LYS A 12 -12.02 -6.45 1.75
N ALA A 13 -12.24 -5.34 2.46
CA ALA A 13 -11.56 -5.02 3.71
C ALA A 13 -11.69 -6.21 4.70
N PRO A 14 -10.79 -6.32 5.70
CA PRO A 14 -10.86 -7.37 6.71
C PRO A 14 -12.24 -7.37 7.39
N LYS A 15 -12.65 -8.51 7.95
CA LYS A 15 -13.97 -8.75 8.56
C LYS A 15 -14.56 -7.47 9.17
N ARG A 16 -15.81 -7.19 8.80
CA ARG A 16 -16.64 -6.02 9.14
C ARG A 16 -16.74 -5.82 10.67
N LEU A 17 -15.65 -5.36 11.28
CA LEU A 17 -15.65 -4.77 12.61
C LEU A 17 -16.23 -3.37 12.44
N GLU A 18 -17.20 -3.03 13.28
CA GLU A 18 -17.89 -1.74 13.23
C GLU A 18 -17.51 -0.92 14.48
N GLY A 19 -17.46 0.41 14.34
CA GLY A 19 -17.29 1.32 15.47
C GLY A 19 -15.93 1.22 16.21
N PRO A 20 -15.90 1.36 17.55
CA PRO A 20 -14.68 1.40 18.36
C PRO A 20 -13.79 0.16 18.24
N ALA A 21 -14.38 -1.03 18.06
CA ALA A 21 -13.64 -2.29 17.92
C ALA A 21 -12.76 -2.33 16.66
N LEU A 22 -13.17 -1.64 15.59
CA LEU A 22 -12.33 -1.50 14.40
C LEU A 22 -11.13 -0.59 14.66
N MET A 23 -11.31 0.53 15.37
CA MET A 23 -10.22 1.44 15.71
C MET A 23 -9.20 0.80 16.64
N GLU A 24 -9.66 0.02 17.63
CA GLU A 24 -8.80 -0.74 18.52
C GLU A 24 -8.01 -1.80 17.74
N HIS A 25 -8.70 -2.61 16.93
CA HIS A 25 -8.05 -3.64 16.11
C HIS A 25 -6.99 -3.05 15.16
N ILE A 26 -7.32 -1.94 14.49
CA ILE A 26 -6.36 -1.20 13.67
C ILE A 26 -5.18 -0.83 14.56
N THR A 27 -5.39 -0.03 15.60
CA THR A 27 -4.34 0.51 16.48
C THR A 27 -3.42 -0.58 17.02
N THR A 28 -3.94 -1.70 17.53
CA THR A 28 -3.14 -2.83 18.01
C THR A 28 -2.23 -3.38 16.91
N ARG A 29 -2.78 -3.63 15.72
CA ARG A 29 -2.03 -4.13 14.57
C ARG A 29 -0.97 -3.12 14.10
N LEU A 30 -1.24 -1.82 14.23
CA LEU A 30 -0.28 -0.75 13.88
C LEU A 30 0.90 -0.72 14.84
N VAL A 31 0.63 -0.84 16.14
CA VAL A 31 1.65 -0.88 17.19
C VAL A 31 2.54 -2.12 17.03
N GLU A 32 1.97 -3.28 16.68
CA GLU A 32 2.76 -4.49 16.40
C GLU A 32 3.71 -4.31 15.22
N LEU A 33 3.28 -3.62 14.16
CA LEU A 33 4.08 -3.44 12.95
C LEU A 33 5.25 -2.47 13.14
N TYR A 34 5.05 -1.37 13.89
CA TYR A 34 6.04 -0.28 14.03
C TYR A 34 6.68 -0.17 15.40
N LYS A 35 6.19 -0.91 16.40
CA LYS A 35 6.61 -0.82 17.81
C LYS A 35 6.54 0.62 18.37
N ASP A 36 5.65 1.43 17.82
CA ASP A 36 5.48 2.86 18.09
C ASP A 36 4.00 3.22 17.93
N HIS A 37 3.55 4.28 18.59
CA HIS A 37 2.16 4.70 18.55
C HIS A 37 1.87 5.44 17.24
N PRO A 38 0.79 5.07 16.51
CA PRO A 38 0.38 5.79 15.33
C PRO A 38 -0.14 7.18 15.72
N LYS A 39 0.02 8.15 14.82
CA LYS A 39 -0.56 9.49 14.98
C LYS A 39 -2.05 9.45 14.63
N ASP A 40 -2.86 10.28 15.28
CA ASP A 40 -4.33 10.31 15.10
C ASP A 40 -4.74 10.44 13.63
N LEU A 41 -4.17 11.41 12.89
CA LEU A 41 -4.47 11.60 11.47
C LEU A 41 -4.09 10.39 10.60
N GLN A 42 -3.11 9.59 11.02
CA GLN A 42 -2.80 8.34 10.31
C GLN A 42 -3.88 7.28 10.56
N VAL A 43 -4.37 7.16 11.80
CA VAL A 43 -5.46 6.24 12.17
C VAL A 43 -6.74 6.63 11.45
N GLU A 44 -7.09 7.92 11.41
CA GLU A 44 -8.25 8.44 10.69
C GLU A 44 -8.18 8.13 9.19
N ALA A 45 -7.01 8.33 8.58
CA ALA A 45 -6.80 8.02 7.17
C ALA A 45 -6.98 6.51 6.89
N VAL A 46 -6.40 5.63 7.73
CA VAL A 46 -6.57 4.18 7.59
C VAL A 46 -8.04 3.79 7.77
N LEU A 47 -8.74 4.35 8.75
CA LEU A 47 -10.16 4.09 8.99
C LEU A 47 -11.03 4.47 7.79
N SER A 48 -10.76 5.62 7.17
CA SER A 48 -11.43 6.04 5.94
C SER A 48 -11.20 5.05 4.79
N LEU A 49 -9.95 4.59 4.60
CA LEU A 49 -9.60 3.60 3.59
C LEU A 49 -10.28 2.24 3.82
N VAL A 50 -10.33 1.77 5.07
CA VAL A 50 -11.02 0.53 5.45
C VAL A 50 -12.52 0.59 5.13
N ARG A 51 -13.13 1.76 5.28
CA ARG A 51 -14.54 2.00 4.92
C ARG A 51 -14.76 2.14 3.40
N GLY A 52 -13.70 2.04 2.60
CA GLY A 52 -13.74 2.16 1.15
C GLY A 52 -13.74 3.61 0.64
N GLY A 53 -13.41 4.58 1.50
CA GLY A 53 -13.38 6.00 1.15
C GLY A 53 -12.13 6.41 0.36
N HIS A 54 -12.29 7.37 -0.54
CA HIS A 54 -11.18 8.12 -1.12
C HIS A 54 -10.66 9.12 -0.09
N THR A 55 -9.36 9.07 0.20
CA THR A 55 -8.76 9.79 1.34
C THR A 55 -7.62 10.69 0.85
N PHE A 56 -7.73 11.98 1.15
CA PHE A 56 -6.65 12.96 0.93
C PHE A 56 -6.01 13.31 2.26
N VAL A 57 -4.68 13.25 2.33
CA VAL A 57 -3.94 13.55 3.56
C VAL A 57 -2.98 14.70 3.28
N HIS A 58 -3.18 15.81 3.98
CA HIS A 58 -2.25 16.94 3.98
C HIS A 58 -1.38 16.89 5.23
N ALA A 59 -0.08 16.62 5.06
CA ALA A 59 0.85 16.52 6.17
C ALA A 59 2.29 16.85 5.75
N GLY A 60 3.04 17.48 6.66
CA GLY A 60 4.43 17.86 6.46
C GLY A 60 5.39 16.70 6.23
N THR A 61 6.64 17.03 5.87
CA THR A 61 7.76 16.09 5.77
C THR A 61 8.04 15.47 7.15
N GLY A 62 8.50 14.22 7.21
CA GLY A 62 8.71 13.52 8.49
C GLY A 62 7.44 13.11 9.24
N PHE A 63 6.24 13.43 8.72
CA PHE A 63 4.99 13.01 9.36
C PHE A 63 4.83 11.48 9.43
N GLY A 64 5.40 10.74 8.47
CA GLY A 64 5.20 9.31 8.31
C GLY A 64 4.03 8.97 7.38
N LYS A 65 3.86 9.72 6.29
CA LYS A 65 2.78 9.50 5.30
C LYS A 65 2.79 8.07 4.74
N THR A 66 3.98 7.54 4.44
CA THR A 66 4.16 6.17 3.95
C THR A 66 3.55 5.13 4.88
N ARG A 67 3.62 5.35 6.22
CA ARG A 67 3.01 4.44 7.21
C ARG A 67 1.53 4.25 6.98
N ILE A 68 0.77 5.24 6.52
CA ILE A 68 -0.68 5.10 6.28
C ILE A 68 -0.98 3.93 5.32
N SER A 69 -0.24 3.86 4.22
CA SER A 69 -0.41 2.79 3.22
C SER A 69 0.01 1.41 3.75
N GLU A 70 1.05 1.37 4.60
CA GLU A 70 1.57 0.15 5.20
C GLU A 70 0.65 -0.39 6.28
N MET A 71 0.11 0.52 7.09
CA MET A 71 -0.87 0.23 8.12
C MET A 71 -2.15 -0.32 7.50
N TYR A 72 -2.65 0.30 6.43
CA TYR A 72 -3.77 -0.24 5.66
C TYR A 72 -3.46 -1.63 5.07
N PHE A 73 -2.26 -1.82 4.49
CA PHE A 73 -1.80 -3.12 3.99
C PHE A 73 -1.76 -4.19 5.09
N GLY A 74 -1.26 -3.85 6.28
CA GLY A 74 -1.08 -4.77 7.40
C GLY A 74 -2.38 -5.35 7.96
N LEU A 75 -3.53 -4.77 7.62
CA LEU A 75 -4.85 -5.26 8.03
C LEU A 75 -5.29 -6.51 7.24
N PHE A 76 -4.72 -6.77 6.06
CA PHE A 76 -5.13 -7.89 5.23
C PHE A 76 -4.43 -9.19 5.63
N ASP A 77 -5.19 -10.23 5.96
CA ASP A 77 -4.68 -11.59 6.21
C ASP A 77 -4.49 -12.40 4.91
N ARG A 78 -4.67 -11.77 3.75
CA ARG A 78 -4.48 -12.35 2.41
C ARG A 78 -3.47 -11.56 1.61
N LYS A 79 -2.96 -12.16 0.54
CA LYS A 79 -2.11 -11.45 -0.42
C LYS A 79 -2.91 -10.34 -1.11
N VAL A 80 -2.49 -9.10 -0.88
CA VAL A 80 -2.97 -7.90 -1.56
C VAL A 80 -1.79 -7.15 -2.15
N VAL A 81 -2.04 -6.37 -3.20
CA VAL A 81 -1.03 -5.52 -3.85
C VAL A 81 -1.46 -4.07 -3.67
N VAL A 82 -0.57 -3.25 -3.10
CA VAL A 82 -0.72 -1.79 -3.03
C VAL A 82 0.02 -1.16 -4.21
N LEU A 83 -0.72 -0.47 -5.07
CA LEU A 83 -0.16 0.31 -6.16
C LEU A 83 0.14 1.72 -5.66
N VAL A 84 1.36 2.20 -5.86
CA VAL A 84 1.79 3.54 -5.45
C VAL A 84 2.26 4.31 -6.68
N LEU A 85 1.60 5.43 -6.96
CA LEU A 85 2.03 6.34 -8.00
C LEU A 85 3.05 7.31 -7.43
N VAL A 86 4.23 7.37 -8.05
CA VAL A 86 5.31 8.28 -7.68
C VAL A 86 5.66 9.20 -8.85
N PRO A 87 6.14 10.42 -8.58
CA PRO A 87 6.51 11.38 -9.64
C PRO A 87 7.84 11.04 -10.33
N LEU A 88 8.72 10.25 -9.70
CA LEU A 88 10.10 10.03 -10.15
C LEU A 88 10.55 8.59 -9.87
N ASP A 89 11.35 8.03 -10.78
CA ASP A 89 11.89 6.66 -10.64
C ASP A 89 12.78 6.52 -9.40
N SER A 90 13.68 7.48 -9.18
CA SER A 90 14.61 7.47 -8.03
C SER A 90 13.87 7.43 -6.69
N LEU A 91 12.75 8.15 -6.59
CA LEU A 91 11.91 8.12 -5.39
C LEU A 91 11.26 6.75 -5.20
N GLY A 92 10.81 6.10 -6.27
CA GLY A 92 10.32 4.72 -6.23
C GLY A 92 11.38 3.75 -5.71
N ASP A 93 12.63 3.88 -6.18
CA ASP A 93 13.74 3.03 -5.74
C ASP A 93 14.06 3.22 -4.24
N ASP A 94 14.08 4.45 -3.76
CA ASP A 94 14.29 4.74 -2.34
C ASP A 94 13.16 4.17 -1.47
N GLN A 95 11.91 4.29 -1.93
CA GLN A 95 10.78 3.70 -1.23
C GLN A 95 10.84 2.17 -1.22
N VAL A 96 11.33 1.51 -2.28
CA VAL A 96 11.56 0.05 -2.28
C VAL A 96 12.60 -0.33 -1.23
N ARG A 97 13.68 0.44 -1.08
CA ARG A 97 14.70 0.22 -0.05
C ARG A 97 14.12 0.36 1.35
N GLU A 98 13.31 1.39 1.60
CA GLU A 98 12.64 1.61 2.89
C GLU A 98 11.71 0.44 3.26
N LYS A 99 10.92 -0.09 2.30
CA LYS A 99 10.03 -1.25 2.54
C LYS A 99 10.79 -2.50 3.00
N LYS A 100 12.01 -2.69 2.48
CA LYS A 100 12.84 -3.84 2.86
C LYS A 100 13.22 -3.81 4.34
N LEU A 101 13.38 -2.61 4.92
CA LEU A 101 13.72 -2.44 6.34
C LEU A 101 12.58 -2.88 7.27
N VAL A 102 11.34 -2.86 6.79
CA VAL A 102 10.15 -3.32 7.50
C VAL A 102 9.63 -4.67 6.99
N ASN A 103 10.48 -5.44 6.31
CA ASN A 103 10.18 -6.77 5.76
C ASN A 103 8.98 -6.81 4.79
N ILE A 104 8.69 -5.70 4.11
CA ILE A 104 7.65 -5.62 3.09
C ILE A 104 8.29 -5.82 1.71
N THR A 105 7.74 -6.75 0.92
CA THR A 105 8.19 -6.97 -0.46
C THR A 105 7.70 -5.85 -1.37
N ALA A 106 8.60 -5.21 -2.11
CA ALA A 106 8.26 -4.11 -2.99
C ALA A 106 9.06 -4.13 -4.29
N ILE A 107 8.53 -3.48 -5.34
CA ILE A 107 9.22 -3.27 -6.61
C ILE A 107 8.88 -1.92 -7.21
N ASN A 108 9.84 -1.32 -7.90
CA ASN A 108 9.66 -0.14 -8.73
C ASN A 108 9.54 -0.56 -10.20
N LEU A 109 8.45 -0.19 -10.86
CA LEU A 109 8.23 -0.44 -12.28
C LEU A 109 8.51 0.83 -13.06
N ASN A 110 9.52 0.74 -13.91
CA ASN A 110 9.81 1.71 -14.96
C ASN A 110 9.53 1.10 -16.34
N LYS A 111 9.56 1.94 -17.39
CA LYS A 111 9.28 1.50 -18.77
C LYS A 111 10.16 0.31 -19.21
N MET A 112 11.39 0.21 -18.71
CA MET A 112 12.35 -0.82 -19.11
C MET A 112 12.16 -2.15 -18.36
N THR A 113 11.49 -2.13 -17.20
CA THR A 113 11.31 -3.32 -16.33
C THR A 113 9.94 -3.96 -16.51
N LEU A 114 8.97 -3.25 -17.10
CA LEU A 114 7.62 -3.76 -17.35
C LEU A 114 7.63 -4.87 -18.42
N ASN A 115 7.57 -6.13 -17.98
CA ASN A 115 7.44 -7.29 -18.87
C ASN A 115 6.41 -8.30 -18.34
N ARG A 116 6.00 -9.22 -19.22
CA ARG A 116 4.94 -10.22 -18.92
C ARG A 116 5.30 -11.11 -17.74
N ALA A 117 6.56 -11.52 -17.60
CA ALA A 117 7.00 -12.35 -16.48
C ALA A 117 6.88 -11.61 -15.15
N LEU A 118 7.20 -10.31 -15.14
CA LEU A 118 7.09 -9.48 -13.95
C LEU A 118 5.63 -9.22 -13.58
N LEU A 119 4.77 -8.94 -14.55
CA LEU A 119 3.32 -8.80 -14.34
C LEU A 119 2.70 -10.05 -13.74
N LEU A 120 3.13 -11.24 -14.17
CA LEU A 120 2.69 -12.51 -13.58
C LEU A 120 3.12 -12.63 -12.12
N LYS A 121 4.34 -12.22 -11.77
CA LYS A 121 4.79 -12.19 -10.36
C LYS A 121 3.95 -11.24 -9.52
N ILE A 122 3.60 -10.08 -10.04
CA ILE A 122 2.72 -9.11 -9.36
C ILE A 122 1.32 -9.70 -9.15
N LYS A 123 0.71 -10.29 -10.19
CA LYS A 123 -0.60 -10.96 -10.09
C LYS A 123 -0.61 -12.12 -9.08
N GLN A 124 0.51 -12.81 -8.92
CA GLN A 124 0.67 -13.87 -7.91
C GLN A 124 0.92 -13.34 -6.48
N GLY A 125 0.94 -12.02 -6.28
CA GLY A 125 1.22 -11.39 -4.99
C GLY A 125 2.64 -11.63 -4.50
N LYS A 126 3.62 -11.70 -5.40
CA LYS A 126 5.06 -11.79 -5.04
C LYS A 126 5.62 -10.47 -4.50
N PHE A 127 4.92 -9.37 -4.75
CA PHE A 127 5.21 -8.04 -4.24
C PHE A 127 3.98 -7.48 -3.53
N SER A 128 4.16 -6.96 -2.33
CA SER A 128 3.12 -6.29 -1.55
C SER A 128 2.91 -4.85 -2.02
N PHE A 129 3.98 -4.16 -2.41
CA PHE A 129 3.96 -2.79 -2.92
C PHE A 129 4.56 -2.72 -4.32
N VAL A 130 3.88 -2.00 -5.22
CA VAL A 130 4.32 -1.79 -6.59
C VAL A 130 4.31 -0.30 -6.86
N TYR A 131 5.50 0.28 -7.03
CA TYR A 131 5.66 1.69 -7.41
C TYR A 131 5.60 1.81 -8.93
N LEU A 132 4.84 2.80 -9.40
CA LEU A 132 4.76 3.20 -10.79
C LEU A 132 5.13 4.66 -10.90
N VAL A 133 6.01 5.00 -11.84
CA VAL A 133 6.18 6.40 -12.21
C VAL A 133 5.00 6.85 -13.06
N SER A 134 4.29 7.88 -12.58
CA SER A 134 3.25 8.52 -13.38
C SER A 134 3.92 9.15 -14.61
N PRO A 135 3.44 8.89 -15.84
CA PRO A 135 3.90 9.66 -16.98
C PRO A 135 3.60 11.13 -16.70
N THR A 136 4.61 11.99 -16.82
CA THR A 136 4.38 13.42 -16.91
C THR A 136 3.47 13.65 -18.12
N PRO A 137 2.37 14.39 -17.97
CA PRO A 137 1.61 14.84 -19.14
C PRO A 137 2.60 15.58 -20.05
N SER A 138 2.73 15.11 -21.29
CA SER A 138 3.34 15.91 -22.34
C SER A 138 2.52 17.20 -22.42
N GLN A 139 3.12 18.32 -22.03
CA GLN A 139 2.57 19.65 -22.30
C GLN A 139 2.59 19.92 -23.80
#